data_AF-A0A7V5FV35-F1
#
_entry.id   AF-A0A7V5FV35-F1
#
_cell.length_a   1.000
_cell.length_b   1.000
_cell.length_c   1.000
_cell.angle_alpha   90.00
_cell.angle_beta   90.00
_cell.angle_gamma   90.00
#
_symmetry.space_group_name_H-M   'P 1'
#
loop_
_entity.id
_entity.type
_entity.pdbx_description
1 polymer ?
#
loop_
_entity_poly.entity_id
_entity_poly.type
_entity_poly.pdbx_seq_one_letter_code
_entity_poly.pdbx_strand_id
1 'polypeptide(L)'
;MQTTKEWNCTIATGLIILVALAIRLFISSRFLLVPDEANYWQWSRHLALGYHDHPPMIAWTIGLAARLFGQTEFAVRLPTVLGLAVTSFYLFALSARLFSRRCGFHVVLLLQGIILFNGAALIATPDGLLLPCWAAACYHGAMALSYRSQGQWLLTGIWFGLGMLSKYTMLLFLPSLFFCMLAIPTYRKQLYTFWPWLGLLIGIACFTPVLIWNSHNGWATFRHVLYQGGIDDNNLITLRYVVDFLGTQLLLLSPLVFLLLLLVWLSKSVRSRLQPADASFLISMSATTFAVFFLLSFHVRIYGNWPAAGYIGGNVLLAAIYGPGRVGALPRTTQLWNIT
;
A
#
# COMPACT_ATOMS: atom_id res chain seq x y z
N MET A 1 -23.61 -19.94 15.89
CA MET A 1 -22.21 -20.24 16.31
C MET A 1 -21.16 -19.67 15.35
N GLN A 2 -21.24 -19.95 14.04
CA GLN A 2 -20.28 -19.44 13.04
C GLN A 2 -20.40 -17.91 12.84
N THR A 3 -21.64 -17.40 12.75
CA THR A 3 -21.96 -15.97 12.69
C THR A 3 -21.47 -15.20 13.92
N THR A 4 -21.60 -15.79 15.12
CA THR A 4 -21.12 -15.20 16.39
C THR A 4 -19.59 -15.11 16.43
N LYS A 5 -18.87 -16.14 15.96
CA LYS A 5 -17.39 -16.12 15.87
C LYS A 5 -16.90 -15.08 14.86
N GLU A 6 -17.60 -14.93 13.75
CA GLU A 6 -17.28 -13.93 12.71
C GLU A 6 -17.53 -12.48 13.18
N TRP A 7 -18.58 -12.26 13.96
CA TRP A 7 -18.85 -10.98 14.61
C TRP A 7 -17.74 -10.58 15.59
N ASN A 8 -17.29 -11.53 16.41
CA ASN A 8 -16.19 -11.32 17.35
C ASN A 8 -14.88 -10.94 16.64
N CYS A 9 -14.58 -11.51 15.47
CA CYS A 9 -13.40 -11.12 14.69
C CYS A 9 -13.48 -9.67 14.19
N THR A 10 -14.66 -9.20 13.76
CA THR A 10 -14.84 -7.80 13.33
C THR A 10 -14.63 -6.84 14.49
N ILE A 11 -15.26 -7.09 15.64
CA ILE A 11 -15.09 -6.25 16.85
C ILE A 11 -13.64 -6.27 17.31
N ALA A 12 -13.03 -7.45 17.44
CA ALA A 12 -11.64 -7.57 17.85
C ALA A 12 -10.69 -6.84 16.90
N THR A 13 -10.96 -6.89 15.60
CA THR A 13 -10.18 -6.14 14.61
C THR A 13 -10.33 -4.63 14.82
N GLY A 14 -11.57 -4.14 14.99
CA GLY A 14 -11.83 -2.73 15.29
C GLY A 14 -11.10 -2.27 16.55
N LEU A 15 -11.16 -3.05 17.63
CA LEU A 15 -10.44 -2.77 18.87
C LEU A 15 -8.92 -2.72 18.66
N ILE A 16 -8.33 -3.68 17.94
CA ILE A 16 -6.89 -3.66 17.63
C ILE A 16 -6.50 -2.41 16.84
N ILE A 17 -7.30 -2.03 15.84
CA ILE A 17 -7.03 -0.81 15.05
C ILE A 17 -7.09 0.42 15.94
N LEU A 18 -8.13 0.54 16.79
CA LEU A 18 -8.31 1.69 17.68
C LEU A 18 -7.23 1.77 18.76
N VAL A 19 -6.87 0.65 19.39
CA VAL A 19 -5.80 0.60 20.40
C VAL A 19 -4.46 0.94 19.75
N ALA A 20 -4.13 0.33 18.61
CA ALA A 20 -2.88 0.62 17.91
C ALA A 20 -2.81 2.06 17.39
N LEU A 21 -3.95 2.62 16.96
CA LEU A 21 -4.08 4.04 16.61
C LEU A 21 -3.80 4.92 17.83
N ALA A 22 -4.47 4.67 18.96
CA ALA A 22 -4.28 5.44 20.20
C ALA A 22 -2.82 5.39 20.68
N ILE A 23 -2.19 4.20 20.66
CA ILE A 23 -0.77 4.04 21.01
C ILE A 23 0.12 4.88 20.08
N ARG A 24 -0.11 4.84 18.76
CA ARG A 24 0.72 5.61 17.82
C ARG A 24 0.50 7.12 17.95
N LEU A 25 -0.72 7.57 18.18
CA LEU A 25 -1.03 8.97 18.47
C LEU A 25 -0.36 9.44 19.77
N PHE A 26 -0.30 8.57 20.79
CA PHE A 26 0.43 8.88 22.01
C PHE A 26 1.94 8.95 21.78
N ILE A 27 2.52 8.03 21.00
CA ILE A 27 3.96 8.01 20.71
C ILE A 27 4.36 9.19 19.80
N SER A 28 3.52 9.55 18.82
CA SER A 28 3.83 10.58 17.83
C SER A 28 4.07 11.96 18.44
N SER A 29 3.61 12.20 19.67
CA SER A 29 3.82 13.45 20.42
C SER A 29 5.01 13.41 21.38
N ARG A 30 5.86 12.38 21.35
CA ARG A 30 6.91 12.13 22.38
C ARG A 30 8.34 12.28 21.91
N PHE A 31 8.56 12.55 20.63
CA PHE A 31 9.90 12.72 20.07
C PHE A 31 9.89 13.81 19.00
N LEU A 32 11.04 14.45 18.80
CA LEU A 32 11.21 15.52 17.83
C LEU A 32 11.11 15.01 16.40
N LEU A 33 10.87 15.92 15.45
CA LEU A 33 10.87 15.60 14.03
C LEU A 33 12.23 15.07 13.58
N VAL A 34 12.24 14.01 12.76
CA VAL A 34 13.43 13.61 12.02
C VAL A 34 13.63 14.52 10.79
N PRO A 35 14.82 14.56 10.16
CA PRO A 35 15.13 15.52 9.11
C PRO A 35 14.11 15.56 7.95
N ASP A 36 13.65 14.39 7.49
CA ASP A 36 12.65 14.30 6.41
C ASP A 36 11.32 14.92 6.83
N GLU A 37 10.86 14.67 8.06
CA GLU A 37 9.61 15.25 8.58
C GLU A 37 9.70 16.77 8.70
N ALA A 38 10.85 17.29 9.12
CA ALA A 38 11.09 18.73 9.19
C ALA A 38 11.03 19.38 7.80
N ASN A 39 11.53 18.70 6.77
CA ASN A 39 11.43 19.16 5.38
C ASN A 39 9.96 19.17 4.90
N TYR A 40 9.21 18.09 5.14
CA TYR A 40 7.80 18.04 4.76
C TYR A 40 6.92 19.01 5.56
N TRP A 41 7.27 19.27 6.81
CA TRP A 41 6.67 20.34 7.60
C TRP A 41 6.95 21.71 6.98
N GLN A 42 8.18 21.99 6.55
CA GLN A 42 8.51 23.23 5.85
C GLN A 42 7.72 23.39 4.55
N TRP A 43 7.56 22.32 3.77
CA TRP A 43 6.70 22.32 2.59
C TRP A 43 5.23 22.57 2.91
N SER A 44 4.73 22.05 4.04
CA SER A 44 3.35 22.26 4.46
C SER A 44 3.02 23.73 4.74
N ARG A 45 4.04 24.53 5.05
CA ARG A 45 3.94 26.00 5.24
C ARG A 45 3.91 26.76 3.91
N HIS A 46 4.36 26.12 2.84
CA HIS A 46 4.42 26.65 1.48
C HIS A 46 3.78 25.66 0.50
N LEU A 47 2.46 25.49 0.60
CA LEU A 47 1.72 24.52 -0.19
C LEU A 47 1.87 24.79 -1.69
N ALA A 48 2.36 23.79 -2.42
CA ALA A 48 2.54 23.82 -3.87
C ALA A 48 1.88 22.59 -4.51
N LEU A 49 1.76 22.60 -5.84
CA LEU A 49 1.19 21.47 -6.60
C LEU A 49 2.16 20.29 -6.78
N GLY A 50 3.42 20.47 -6.39
CA GLY A 50 4.49 19.47 -6.39
C GLY A 50 5.73 20.03 -5.69
N TYR A 51 6.71 19.17 -5.42
CA TYR A 51 7.98 19.54 -4.81
C TYR A 51 9.14 18.88 -5.56
N HIS A 52 10.37 19.33 -5.30
CA HIS A 52 11.55 18.93 -6.05
C HIS A 52 11.76 17.41 -6.15
N ASP A 53 11.41 16.64 -5.12
CA ASP A 53 11.66 15.20 -5.03
C ASP A 53 10.39 14.38 -4.77
N HIS A 54 9.26 15.01 -4.43
CA HIS A 54 8.03 14.32 -4.06
C HIS A 54 6.72 14.96 -4.60
N PRO A 55 5.66 14.15 -4.75
CA PRO A 55 4.29 14.62 -4.88
C PRO A 55 3.78 15.42 -3.66
N PRO A 56 2.68 16.17 -3.78
CA PRO A 56 2.31 17.17 -2.79
C PRO A 56 1.49 16.67 -1.59
N MET A 57 0.93 15.46 -1.62
CA MET A 57 -0.07 15.02 -0.63
C MET A 57 0.45 15.04 0.81
N ILE A 58 1.73 14.72 1.03
CA ILE A 58 2.32 14.75 2.39
C ILE A 58 2.31 16.18 2.95
N ALA A 59 2.73 17.17 2.17
CA ALA A 59 2.71 18.56 2.59
C ALA A 59 1.28 19.10 2.77
N TRP A 60 0.36 18.73 1.87
CA TRP A 60 -1.05 19.14 1.94
C TRP A 60 -1.74 18.62 3.21
N THR A 61 -1.55 17.34 3.52
CA THR A 61 -2.17 16.71 4.67
C THR A 61 -1.54 17.17 5.99
N ILE A 62 -0.22 17.37 6.04
CA ILE A 62 0.44 18.02 7.19
C ILE A 62 -0.10 19.45 7.38
N GLY A 63 -0.21 20.22 6.30
CA GLY A 63 -0.68 21.60 6.36
C GLY A 63 -2.12 21.70 6.87
N LEU A 64 -2.99 20.77 6.46
CA LEU A 64 -4.34 20.65 7.00
C LEU A 64 -4.33 20.29 8.49
N ALA A 65 -3.55 19.27 8.88
CA ALA A 65 -3.46 18.86 10.29
C ALA A 65 -2.90 19.98 11.18
N ALA A 66 -1.88 20.71 10.73
CA ALA A 66 -1.28 21.83 11.46
C ALA A 66 -2.24 23.02 11.61
N ARG A 67 -3.15 23.25 10.65
CA ARG A 67 -4.23 24.25 10.78
C ARG A 67 -5.26 23.87 11.83
N LEU A 68 -5.52 22.57 12.01
CA LEU A 68 -6.52 22.06 12.95
C LEU A 68 -5.99 21.89 14.37
N PHE A 69 -4.74 21.44 14.51
CA PHE A 69 -4.15 21.04 15.80
C PHE A 69 -2.89 21.83 16.18
N GLY A 70 -2.54 22.87 15.42
CA GLY A 70 -1.36 23.70 15.64
C GLY A 70 -0.07 23.11 15.08
N GLN A 71 1.01 23.90 15.14
CA GLN A 71 2.34 23.52 14.65
C GLN A 71 3.04 22.61 15.67
N THR A 72 2.69 21.32 15.66
CA THR A 72 3.20 20.32 16.60
C THR A 72 3.67 19.06 15.87
N GLU A 73 4.57 18.30 16.50
CA GLU A 73 5.03 17.00 15.99
C GLU A 73 3.86 16.02 15.83
N PHE A 74 2.89 16.10 16.73
CA PHE A 74 1.64 15.36 16.64
C PHE A 74 0.89 15.68 15.34
N ALA A 75 0.70 16.96 15.02
CA ALA A 75 -0.01 17.37 13.81
C ALA A 75 0.72 16.93 12.54
N VAL A 76 2.05 16.97 12.53
CA VAL A 76 2.87 16.51 11.39
C VAL A 76 2.68 15.01 11.13
N ARG A 77 2.58 14.18 12.18
CA ARG A 77 2.47 12.72 12.06
C ARG A 77 1.03 12.21 11.99
N LEU A 78 0.05 13.04 12.34
CA LEU A 78 -1.36 12.65 12.36
C LEU A 78 -1.83 12.03 11.02
N PRO A 79 -1.52 12.59 9.83
CA PRO A 79 -1.94 11.99 8.57
C PRO A 79 -1.42 10.57 8.33
N THR A 80 -0.14 10.31 8.62
CA THR A 80 0.48 8.99 8.40
C THR A 80 0.02 7.96 9.43
N VAL A 81 -0.20 8.39 10.68
CA VAL A 81 -0.80 7.55 11.73
C VAL A 81 -2.22 7.12 11.36
N LEU A 82 -3.05 8.05 10.87
CA LEU A 82 -4.39 7.73 10.35
C LEU A 82 -4.31 6.86 9.10
N GLY A 83 -3.33 7.08 8.24
CA GLY A 83 -3.09 6.30 7.03
C GLY A 83 -2.92 4.80 7.32
N LEU A 84 -2.19 4.41 8.36
CA LEU A 84 -2.06 3.00 8.73
C LEU A 84 -3.37 2.41 9.30
N ALA A 85 -4.20 3.19 9.99
CA ALA A 85 -5.52 2.75 10.42
C ALA A 85 -6.44 2.48 9.22
N VAL A 86 -6.43 3.37 8.22
CA VAL A 86 -7.16 3.19 6.96
C VAL A 86 -6.63 1.99 6.16
N THR A 87 -5.30 1.81 6.11
CA THR A 87 -4.66 0.62 5.52
C THR A 87 -5.18 -0.66 6.17
N SER A 88 -5.20 -0.70 7.51
CA SER A 88 -5.69 -1.83 8.31
C SER A 88 -7.15 -2.15 7.98
N PHE A 89 -7.99 -1.12 7.89
CA PHE A 89 -9.41 -1.26 7.54
C PHE A 89 -9.59 -1.88 6.14
N TYR A 90 -8.93 -1.33 5.13
CA TYR A 90 -9.06 -1.83 3.76
C TYR A 90 -8.50 -3.24 3.59
N LEU A 91 -7.41 -3.57 4.29
CA LEU A 91 -6.88 -4.92 4.32
C LEU A 91 -7.83 -5.90 4.98
N PHE A 92 -8.42 -5.55 6.13
CA PHE A 92 -9.46 -6.36 6.74
C PHE A 92 -10.63 -6.60 5.77
N ALA A 93 -11.12 -5.54 5.13
CA ALA A 93 -12.23 -5.62 4.18
C ALA A 93 -11.89 -6.50 2.97
N LEU A 94 -10.71 -6.35 2.38
CA LEU A 94 -10.23 -7.16 1.26
C LEU A 94 -10.16 -8.64 1.66
N SER A 95 -9.50 -8.95 2.77
CA SER A 95 -9.35 -10.33 3.26
C SER A 95 -10.68 -10.95 3.68
N ALA A 96 -11.59 -10.18 4.26
CA ALA A 96 -12.92 -10.66 4.61
C ALA A 96 -13.75 -11.00 3.37
N ARG A 97 -13.58 -10.25 2.28
CA ARG A 97 -14.29 -10.49 1.01
C ARG A 97 -13.70 -11.64 0.20
N LEU A 98 -12.37 -11.77 0.16
CA LEU A 98 -11.71 -12.85 -0.58
C LEU A 98 -11.75 -14.18 0.19
N PHE A 99 -11.66 -14.12 1.52
CA PHE A 99 -11.57 -15.29 2.38
C PHE A 99 -12.56 -15.18 3.54
N SER A 100 -12.16 -14.66 4.70
CA SER A 100 -13.03 -14.61 5.87
C SER A 100 -12.64 -13.47 6.80
N ARG A 101 -13.57 -13.05 7.66
CA ARG A 101 -13.28 -12.05 8.71
C ARG A 101 -12.15 -12.48 9.64
N ARG A 102 -11.99 -13.80 9.86
CA ARG A 102 -10.88 -14.36 10.62
C ARG A 102 -9.54 -14.17 9.90
N CYS A 103 -9.50 -14.36 8.57
CA CYS A 103 -8.33 -14.02 7.77
C CYS A 103 -8.01 -12.53 7.89
N GLY A 104 -9.02 -11.66 7.75
CA GLY A 104 -8.85 -10.21 7.94
C GLY A 104 -8.28 -9.83 9.31
N PHE A 105 -8.76 -10.46 10.38
CA PHE A 105 -8.20 -10.26 11.72
C PHE A 105 -6.71 -10.59 11.78
N HIS A 106 -6.28 -11.73 11.22
CA HIS A 106 -4.86 -12.10 11.20
C HIS A 106 -4.02 -11.17 10.33
N VAL A 107 -4.57 -10.66 9.21
CA VAL A 107 -3.88 -9.66 8.38
C VAL A 107 -3.61 -8.39 9.16
N VAL A 108 -4.61 -7.90 9.90
CA VAL A 108 -4.44 -6.70 10.73
C VAL A 108 -3.43 -6.97 11.85
N LEU A 109 -3.52 -8.11 12.53
CA LEU A 109 -2.56 -8.48 13.57
C LEU A 109 -1.12 -8.54 13.04
N LEU A 110 -0.92 -9.19 11.89
CA LEU A 110 0.38 -9.29 11.23
C LEU A 110 0.89 -7.91 10.78
N LEU A 111 0.00 -7.05 10.25
CA LEU A 111 0.35 -5.67 9.90
C LEU A 111 0.91 -4.90 11.10
N GLN A 112 0.29 -5.03 12.28
CA GLN A 112 0.75 -4.32 13.48
C GLN A 112 2.09 -4.84 14.01
N GLY A 113 2.44 -6.10 13.74
CA GLY A 113 3.71 -6.71 14.17
C GLY A 113 4.90 -6.40 13.26
N ILE A 114 4.67 -5.87 12.06
CA ILE A 114 5.74 -5.60 11.08
C ILE A 114 6.31 -4.20 11.29
N ILE A 115 7.63 -4.11 11.51
CA ILE A 115 8.34 -2.85 11.79
C ILE A 115 8.20 -1.86 10.63
N LEU A 116 8.29 -2.35 9.39
CA LEU A 116 8.17 -1.53 8.18
C LEU A 116 6.93 -0.63 8.18
N PHE A 117 5.77 -1.19 8.51
CA PHE A 117 4.50 -0.45 8.50
C PHE A 117 4.38 0.49 9.69
N ASN A 118 4.92 0.10 10.85
CA ASN A 118 4.97 0.98 12.02
C ASN A 118 5.86 2.20 11.77
N GLY A 119 7.01 2.02 11.11
CA GLY A 119 7.87 3.13 10.69
C GLY A 119 7.17 4.09 9.75
N ALA A 120 6.46 3.58 8.74
CA ALA A 120 5.67 4.40 7.81
C ALA A 120 4.53 5.19 8.47
N ALA A 121 4.03 4.74 9.63
CA ALA A 121 3.00 5.44 10.38
C ALA A 121 3.57 6.47 11.36
N LEU A 122 4.62 6.11 12.10
CA LEU A 122 5.19 6.92 13.18
C LEU A 122 6.16 8.00 12.69
N ILE A 123 6.75 7.81 11.51
CA ILE A 123 7.56 8.82 10.84
C ILE A 123 6.75 9.34 9.66
N ALA A 124 6.47 10.64 9.64
CA ALA A 124 5.66 11.28 8.60
C ALA A 124 6.38 11.28 7.25
N THR A 125 6.28 10.18 6.52
CA THR A 125 6.83 10.01 5.17
C THR A 125 5.71 9.81 4.16
N PRO A 126 5.98 10.02 2.85
CA PRO A 126 5.03 9.73 1.79
C PRO A 126 4.47 8.29 1.81
N ASP A 127 5.21 7.33 2.36
CA ASP A 127 4.74 5.94 2.49
C ASP A 127 3.51 5.81 3.39
N GLY A 128 3.41 6.62 4.46
CA GLY A 128 2.25 6.60 5.35
C GLY A 128 0.92 6.96 4.65
N LEU A 129 0.98 7.67 3.52
CA LEU A 129 -0.17 8.02 2.69
C LEU A 129 -0.29 7.12 1.45
N LEU A 130 0.81 6.56 0.96
CA LEU A 130 0.79 5.57 -0.11
C LEU A 130 0.09 4.27 0.32
N LEU A 131 0.42 3.75 1.51
CA LEU A 131 -0.12 2.48 2.01
C LEU A 131 -1.66 2.41 2.03
N PRO A 132 -2.40 3.40 2.56
CA PRO A 132 -3.86 3.35 2.52
C PRO A 132 -4.41 3.43 1.09
N CYS A 133 -3.77 4.23 0.22
CA CYS A 133 -4.19 4.33 -1.18
C CYS A 133 -3.98 3.01 -1.92
N TRP A 134 -2.85 2.33 -1.70
CA TRP A 134 -2.56 1.02 -2.28
C TRP A 134 -3.52 -0.04 -1.77
N ALA A 135 -3.77 -0.11 -0.45
CA ALA A 135 -4.72 -1.05 0.13
C ALA A 135 -6.16 -0.83 -0.38
N ALA A 136 -6.59 0.43 -0.49
CA ALA A 136 -7.89 0.79 -1.03
C ALA A 136 -8.00 0.45 -2.52
N ALA A 137 -6.98 0.75 -3.31
CA ALA A 137 -6.93 0.37 -4.73
C ALA A 137 -6.95 -1.16 -4.91
N CYS A 138 -6.25 -1.93 -4.05
CA CYS A 138 -6.35 -3.39 -4.03
C CYS A 138 -7.78 -3.86 -3.70
N TYR A 139 -8.43 -3.28 -2.69
CA TYR A 139 -9.81 -3.61 -2.34
C TYR A 139 -10.76 -3.35 -3.50
N HIS A 140 -10.80 -2.12 -4.00
CA HIS A 140 -11.71 -1.71 -5.06
C HIS A 140 -11.40 -2.44 -6.37
N GLY A 141 -10.11 -2.66 -6.70
CA GLY A 141 -9.70 -3.41 -7.89
C GLY A 141 -10.12 -4.88 -7.83
N ALA A 142 -9.94 -5.54 -6.67
CA ALA A 142 -10.42 -6.91 -6.47
C ALA A 142 -11.95 -7.01 -6.60
N MET A 143 -12.69 -6.02 -6.08
CA MET A 143 -14.15 -5.97 -6.20
C MET A 143 -14.59 -5.69 -7.63
N ALA A 144 -13.90 -4.80 -8.35
CA ALA A 144 -14.17 -4.53 -9.77
C ALA A 144 -14.00 -5.80 -10.62
N LEU A 145 -12.91 -6.55 -10.40
CA LEU A 145 -12.62 -7.80 -11.10
C LEU A 145 -13.61 -8.92 -10.75
N SER A 146 -13.93 -9.08 -9.46
CA SER A 146 -14.75 -10.20 -8.98
C SER A 146 -16.26 -10.02 -9.22
N TYR A 147 -16.74 -8.77 -9.16
CA TYR A 147 -18.16 -8.44 -9.28
C TYR A 147 -18.51 -7.69 -10.57
N ARG A 148 -17.52 -7.41 -11.44
CA ARG A 148 -17.69 -6.62 -12.67
C ARG A 148 -18.36 -5.26 -12.42
N SER A 149 -18.06 -4.67 -11.26
CA SER A 149 -18.68 -3.42 -10.83
C SER A 149 -17.97 -2.23 -11.45
N GLN A 150 -18.74 -1.40 -12.15
CA GLN A 150 -18.27 -0.19 -12.84
C GLN A 150 -17.80 0.86 -11.84
N GLY A 151 -18.57 1.11 -10.79
CA GLY A 151 -18.21 2.07 -9.74
C GLY A 151 -16.92 1.70 -9.01
N GLN A 152 -16.64 0.39 -8.85
CA GLN A 152 -15.39 -0.08 -8.24
C GLN A 152 -14.16 0.22 -9.13
N TRP A 153 -14.30 0.23 -10.46
CA TRP A 153 -13.23 0.71 -11.35
C TRP A 153 -12.93 2.19 -11.17
N LEU A 154 -13.98 3.02 -11.00
CA LEU A 154 -13.78 4.46 -10.75
C LEU A 154 -13.09 4.70 -9.41
N LEU A 155 -13.53 4.01 -8.35
CA LEU A 155 -12.90 4.08 -7.03
C LEU A 155 -11.45 3.59 -7.06
N THR A 156 -11.15 2.53 -7.83
CA THR A 156 -9.76 2.07 -8.06
C THR A 156 -8.93 3.19 -8.67
N GLY A 157 -9.48 3.89 -9.67
CA GLY A 157 -8.86 5.06 -10.31
C GLY A 157 -8.58 6.22 -9.35
N ILE A 158 -9.56 6.58 -8.51
CA ILE A 158 -9.43 7.65 -7.51
C ILE A 158 -8.30 7.30 -6.53
N TRP A 159 -8.31 6.10 -5.96
CA TRP A 159 -7.26 5.68 -5.02
C TRP A 159 -5.89 5.54 -5.68
N PHE A 160 -5.83 5.13 -6.95
CA PHE A 160 -4.60 5.17 -7.74
C PHE A 160 -4.07 6.61 -7.88
N GLY A 161 -4.94 7.57 -8.23
CA GLY A 161 -4.59 8.98 -8.33
C GLY A 161 -4.10 9.58 -7.00
N LEU A 162 -4.80 9.33 -5.90
CA LEU A 162 -4.38 9.77 -4.56
C LEU A 162 -3.05 9.14 -4.13
N GLY A 163 -2.82 7.87 -4.48
CA GLY A 163 -1.54 7.22 -4.24
C GLY A 163 -0.41 7.85 -5.07
N MET A 164 -0.67 8.22 -6.32
CA MET A 164 0.29 8.95 -7.17
C MET A 164 0.58 10.36 -6.63
N LEU A 165 -0.41 11.03 -6.04
CA LEU A 165 -0.22 12.29 -5.31
C LEU A 165 0.54 12.11 -3.99
N SER A 166 0.67 10.88 -3.49
CA SER A 166 1.44 10.56 -2.28
C SER A 166 2.87 10.17 -2.64
N LYS A 167 3.07 9.16 -3.49
CA LYS A 167 4.39 8.65 -3.86
C LYS A 167 4.34 7.96 -5.23
N TYR A 168 5.32 8.26 -6.10
CA TYR A 168 5.36 7.73 -7.47
C TYR A 168 5.45 6.21 -7.58
N THR A 169 5.89 5.53 -6.51
CA THR A 169 5.86 4.08 -6.40
C THR A 169 4.45 3.51 -6.64
N MET A 170 3.38 4.29 -6.42
CA MET A 170 2.00 3.91 -6.77
C MET A 170 1.86 3.50 -8.25
N LEU A 171 2.70 4.02 -9.15
CA LEU A 171 2.68 3.64 -10.56
C LEU A 171 2.84 2.12 -10.76
N LEU A 172 3.56 1.44 -9.85
CA LEU A 172 3.75 -0.01 -9.88
C LEU A 172 2.45 -0.79 -9.63
N PHE A 173 1.38 -0.14 -9.16
CA PHE A 173 0.06 -0.76 -9.05
C PHE A 173 -0.49 -1.15 -10.43
N LEU A 174 -0.22 -0.36 -11.47
CA LEU A 174 -0.72 -0.61 -12.83
C LEU A 174 -0.17 -1.92 -13.43
N PRO A 175 1.17 -2.14 -13.54
CA PRO A 175 1.68 -3.41 -14.04
C PRO A 175 1.29 -4.58 -13.14
N SER A 176 1.20 -4.37 -11.82
CA SER A 176 0.72 -5.39 -10.88
C SER A 176 -0.70 -5.83 -11.23
N LEU A 177 -1.61 -4.90 -11.46
CA LEU A 177 -3.01 -5.20 -11.77
C LEU A 177 -3.13 -5.80 -13.17
N PHE A 178 -2.39 -5.24 -14.14
CA PHE A 178 -2.34 -5.70 -15.51
C PHE A 178 -1.86 -7.16 -15.61
N PHE A 179 -0.78 -7.53 -14.94
CA PHE A 179 -0.30 -8.92 -14.94
C PHE A 179 -1.30 -9.89 -14.32
N CYS A 180 -2.02 -9.50 -13.27
CA CYS A 180 -3.12 -10.31 -12.74
C CYS A 180 -4.23 -10.50 -13.78
N MET A 181 -4.65 -9.42 -14.45
CA MET A 181 -5.69 -9.47 -15.48
C MET A 181 -5.27 -10.33 -16.67
N LEU A 182 -4.00 -10.28 -17.06
CA LEU A 182 -3.45 -11.16 -18.11
C LEU A 182 -3.41 -12.62 -17.67
N ALA A 183 -3.05 -12.92 -16.43
CA ALA A 183 -2.91 -14.28 -15.94
C ALA A 183 -4.25 -15.03 -15.83
N ILE A 184 -5.34 -14.31 -15.52
CA ILE A 184 -6.65 -14.92 -15.27
C ILE A 184 -7.61 -14.65 -16.45
N PRO A 185 -8.07 -15.69 -17.20
CA PRO A 185 -8.89 -15.50 -18.39
C PRO A 185 -10.18 -14.70 -18.16
N THR A 186 -10.83 -14.86 -17.01
CA THR A 186 -12.05 -14.12 -16.67
C THR A 186 -11.79 -12.64 -16.39
N TYR A 187 -10.62 -12.31 -15.83
CA TYR A 187 -10.19 -10.93 -15.60
C TYR A 187 -9.67 -10.27 -16.87
N ARG A 188 -9.00 -11.01 -17.76
CA ARG A 188 -8.53 -10.53 -19.06
C ARG A 188 -9.64 -9.91 -19.89
N LYS A 189 -10.85 -10.47 -19.82
CA LYS A 189 -12.04 -9.92 -20.50
C LYS A 189 -12.35 -8.47 -20.12
N GLN A 190 -11.99 -8.04 -18.91
CA GLN A 190 -12.20 -6.66 -18.47
C GLN A 190 -11.31 -5.66 -19.23
N LEU A 191 -10.14 -6.06 -19.73
CA LEU A 191 -9.26 -5.19 -20.53
C LEU A 191 -9.94 -4.70 -21.83
N TYR A 192 -10.89 -5.46 -22.36
CA TYR A 192 -11.67 -5.08 -23.54
C TYR A 192 -12.89 -4.21 -23.19
N THR A 193 -13.14 -3.94 -21.92
CA THR A 193 -14.25 -3.07 -21.48
C THR A 193 -13.74 -1.66 -21.20
N PHE A 194 -14.61 -0.67 -21.29
CA PHE A 194 -14.27 0.74 -21.09
C PHE A 194 -13.86 1.10 -19.64
N TRP A 195 -14.39 0.38 -18.64
CA TRP A 195 -14.32 0.80 -17.23
C TRP A 195 -12.93 0.84 -16.59
N PRO A 196 -12.02 -0.13 -16.79
CA PRO A 196 -10.66 -0.04 -16.27
C PRO A 196 -9.90 1.17 -16.82
N TRP A 197 -10.11 1.49 -18.10
CA TRP A 197 -9.49 2.63 -18.76
C TRP A 197 -10.05 3.96 -18.27
N LEU A 198 -11.36 4.04 -18.05
CA LEU A 198 -11.96 5.20 -17.40
C LEU A 198 -11.41 5.41 -15.98
N GLY A 199 -11.25 4.34 -15.20
CA GLY A 199 -10.58 4.40 -13.90
C GLY A 199 -9.14 4.93 -14.00
N LEU A 200 -8.36 4.44 -14.97
CA LEU A 200 -7.02 4.95 -15.24
C LEU A 200 -7.03 6.45 -15.59
N LEU A 201 -7.95 6.89 -16.46
CA LEU A 201 -8.09 8.30 -16.82
C LEU A 201 -8.43 9.17 -15.61
N ILE A 202 -9.32 8.72 -14.72
CA ILE A 202 -9.63 9.40 -13.47
C ILE A 202 -8.39 9.52 -12.59
N GLY A 203 -7.60 8.45 -12.46
CA GLY A 203 -6.37 8.48 -11.69
C GLY A 203 -5.32 9.44 -12.26
N ILE A 204 -5.18 9.50 -13.59
CA ILE A 204 -4.34 10.48 -14.28
C ILE A 204 -4.87 11.90 -14.04
N ALA A 205 -6.18 12.11 -14.08
CA ALA A 205 -6.81 13.40 -13.80
C ALA A 205 -6.48 13.88 -12.37
N CYS A 206 -6.55 13.00 -11.37
CA CYS A 206 -6.12 13.30 -10.00
C CYS A 206 -4.63 13.66 -9.90
N PHE A 207 -3.79 13.08 -10.76
CA PHE A 207 -2.34 13.34 -10.80
C PHE A 207 -1.96 14.64 -11.53
N THR A 208 -2.91 15.31 -12.19
CA THR A 208 -2.66 16.54 -12.96
C THR A 208 -1.95 17.67 -12.20
N PRO A 209 -2.16 17.91 -10.88
CA PRO A 209 -1.42 18.96 -10.17
C PRO A 209 0.10 18.78 -10.27
N VAL A 210 0.57 17.53 -10.20
CA VAL A 210 1.99 17.20 -10.26
C VAL A 210 2.55 17.46 -11.66
N LEU A 211 1.78 17.15 -12.70
CA LEU A 211 2.15 17.40 -14.10
C LEU A 211 2.26 18.89 -14.38
N ILE A 212 1.28 19.69 -13.90
CA ILE A 212 1.28 21.15 -14.06
C ILE A 212 2.46 21.77 -13.31
N TRP A 213 2.73 21.32 -12.09
CA TRP A 213 3.88 21.83 -11.33
C TRP A 213 5.20 21.52 -12.05
N ASN A 214 5.38 20.28 -12.50
CA ASN A 214 6.61 19.87 -13.16
C ASN A 214 6.81 20.58 -14.51
N SER A 215 5.76 20.79 -15.31
CA SER A 215 5.90 21.51 -16.59
C SER A 215 6.38 22.95 -16.39
N HIS A 216 5.97 23.61 -15.30
CA HIS A 216 6.43 24.95 -14.94
C HIS A 216 7.80 24.99 -14.24
N ASN A 217 8.31 23.84 -13.76
CA ASN A 217 9.57 23.74 -13.01
C ASN A 217 10.60 22.87 -13.76
N GLY A 218 10.54 22.84 -15.09
CA GLY A 218 11.50 22.12 -15.93
C GLY A 218 11.59 20.62 -15.62
N TRP A 219 10.48 20.00 -15.24
CA TRP A 219 10.37 18.57 -14.90
C TRP A 219 11.34 18.14 -13.78
N ALA A 220 11.64 19.04 -12.84
CA ALA A 220 12.64 18.83 -11.79
C ALA A 220 12.40 17.53 -11.01
N THR A 221 11.15 17.25 -10.61
CA THR A 221 10.84 16.04 -9.83
C THR A 221 11.08 14.76 -10.61
N PHE A 222 10.65 14.71 -11.86
CA PHE A 222 10.84 13.51 -12.67
C PHE A 222 12.32 13.28 -12.98
N ARG A 223 13.09 14.33 -13.28
CA ARG A 223 14.55 14.21 -13.41
C ARG A 223 15.20 13.68 -12.14
N HIS A 224 14.79 14.19 -10.98
CA HIS A 224 15.30 13.71 -9.69
C HIS A 224 14.98 12.23 -9.44
N VAL A 225 13.74 11.79 -9.67
CA VAL A 225 13.32 10.40 -9.50
C VAL A 225 14.02 9.47 -10.48
N LEU A 226 14.21 9.89 -11.73
CA LEU A 226 14.95 9.15 -12.74
C LEU A 226 16.43 9.02 -12.38
N TYR A 227 17.03 10.09 -11.85
CA TYR A 227 18.40 10.07 -11.33
C TYR A 227 18.54 9.10 -10.15
N GLN A 228 17.60 9.13 -9.20
CA GLN A 228 17.53 8.12 -8.12
C GLN A 228 17.30 6.69 -8.64
N GLY A 229 16.74 6.53 -9.83
CA GLY A 229 16.60 5.27 -10.55
C GLY A 229 17.85 4.83 -11.32
N GLY A 230 18.96 5.60 -11.24
CA GLY A 230 20.25 5.24 -11.81
C GLY A 230 20.42 5.57 -13.30
N ILE A 231 19.61 6.46 -13.89
CA ILE A 231 19.69 6.77 -15.34
C ILE A 231 21.04 7.41 -15.75
N ASP A 232 21.66 8.20 -14.88
CA ASP A 232 22.95 8.86 -15.17
C ASP A 232 24.15 8.16 -14.51
N ASP A 233 23.92 7.04 -13.82
CA ASP A 233 24.97 6.25 -13.21
C ASP A 233 25.51 5.23 -14.22
N ASN A 234 26.74 5.43 -14.70
CA ASN A 234 27.51 4.40 -15.43
C ASN A 234 27.96 3.24 -14.51
N ASN A 235 27.21 2.97 -13.44
CA ASN A 235 27.58 1.96 -12.46
C ASN A 235 27.48 0.56 -13.07
N LEU A 236 28.58 -0.19 -12.98
CA LEU A 236 28.60 -1.61 -13.26
C LEU A 236 27.63 -2.34 -12.32
N ILE A 237 27.07 -3.45 -12.80
CA ILE A 237 26.23 -4.34 -11.99
C ILE A 237 26.95 -4.68 -10.68
N THR A 238 26.28 -4.45 -9.54
CA THR A 238 26.82 -4.73 -8.21
C THR A 238 25.89 -5.60 -7.37
N LEU A 239 26.46 -6.63 -6.75
CA LEU A 239 25.73 -7.50 -5.82
C LEU A 239 25.65 -6.91 -4.41
N ARG A 240 26.44 -5.88 -4.09
CA ARG A 240 26.44 -5.25 -2.76
C ARG A 240 25.06 -4.70 -2.42
N TYR A 241 24.48 -3.92 -3.33
CA TYR A 241 23.16 -3.33 -3.15
C TYR A 241 22.04 -4.38 -3.12
N VAL A 242 22.22 -5.51 -3.81
CA VAL A 242 21.31 -6.66 -3.74
C VAL A 242 21.33 -7.27 -2.33
N VAL A 243 22.52 -7.50 -1.76
CA VAL A 243 22.66 -8.02 -0.39
C VAL A 243 22.09 -7.04 0.63
N ASP A 244 22.40 -5.74 0.49
CA ASP A 244 21.86 -4.68 1.34
C ASP A 244 20.33 -4.63 1.27
N PHE A 245 19.77 -4.72 0.07
CA PHE A 245 18.33 -4.74 -0.16
C PHE A 245 17.69 -5.95 0.52
N LEU A 246 18.14 -7.17 0.24
CA LEU A 246 17.59 -8.40 0.81
C LEU A 246 17.72 -8.42 2.35
N GLY A 247 18.88 -8.01 2.88
CA GLY A 247 19.10 -7.89 4.33
C GLY A 247 18.16 -6.87 4.98
N THR A 248 17.95 -5.72 4.33
CA THR A 248 17.01 -4.70 4.81
C THR A 248 15.57 -5.21 4.80
N GLN A 249 15.14 -5.90 3.73
CA GLN A 249 13.79 -6.47 3.67
C GLN A 249 13.57 -7.59 4.69
N LEU A 250 14.57 -8.45 4.91
CA LEU A 250 14.57 -9.48 5.94
C LEU A 250 14.37 -8.89 7.33
N LEU A 251 15.06 -7.79 7.66
CA LEU A 251 14.96 -7.14 8.96
C LEU A 251 13.64 -6.38 9.14
N LEU A 252 13.26 -5.55 8.17
CA LEU A 252 12.09 -4.67 8.29
C LEU A 252 10.75 -5.42 8.30
N LEU A 253 10.67 -6.57 7.64
CA LEU A 253 9.50 -7.44 7.69
C LEU A 253 9.51 -8.43 8.86
N SER A 254 10.65 -8.62 9.50
CA SER A 254 11.05 -9.80 10.28
C SER A 254 11.49 -11.00 9.42
N PRO A 255 12.50 -11.78 9.87
CA PRO A 255 13.01 -12.91 9.12
C PRO A 255 11.94 -13.93 8.73
N LEU A 256 11.04 -14.24 9.66
CA LEU A 256 9.97 -15.22 9.43
C LEU A 256 9.03 -14.78 8.31
N VAL A 257 8.53 -13.54 8.37
CA VAL A 257 7.57 -13.01 7.37
C VAL A 257 8.22 -12.95 6.00
N PHE A 258 9.45 -12.48 5.91
CA PHE A 258 10.17 -12.39 4.63
C PHE A 258 10.38 -13.78 4.00
N LEU A 259 10.85 -14.76 4.77
CA LEU A 259 11.06 -16.13 4.26
C LEU A 259 9.75 -16.80 3.83
N LEU A 260 8.66 -16.60 4.56
CA LEU A 260 7.36 -17.11 4.16
C LEU A 260 6.83 -16.44 2.88
N LEU A 261 7.07 -15.14 2.69
CA LEU A 261 6.70 -14.45 1.44
C LEU A 261 7.46 -15.01 0.25
N LEU A 262 8.78 -15.19 0.37
CA LEU A 262 9.61 -15.81 -0.67
C LEU A 262 9.09 -17.21 -1.01
N LEU A 263 8.79 -18.02 0.00
CA LEU A 263 8.25 -19.37 -0.18
C LEU A 263 6.92 -19.35 -0.96
N VAL A 264 6.00 -18.44 -0.63
CA VAL A 264 4.71 -18.31 -1.32
C VAL A 264 4.89 -17.83 -2.76
N TRP A 265 5.78 -16.87 -3.02
CA TRP A 265 6.03 -16.39 -4.38
C TRP A 265 6.64 -17.47 -5.29
N LEU A 266 7.56 -18.27 -4.76
CA LEU A 266 8.30 -19.26 -5.53
C LEU A 266 7.55 -20.61 -5.64
N SER A 267 6.89 -21.08 -4.58
CA SER A 267 6.30 -22.42 -4.53
C SER A 267 4.89 -22.46 -5.12
N LYS A 268 4.72 -23.13 -6.28
CA LYS A 268 3.38 -23.40 -6.85
C LYS A 268 2.52 -24.27 -5.92
N SER A 269 3.13 -25.22 -5.22
CA SER A 269 2.44 -26.12 -4.27
C SER A 269 1.87 -25.38 -3.05
N VAL A 270 2.54 -24.32 -2.60
CA VAL A 270 2.00 -23.46 -1.54
C VAL A 270 0.84 -22.62 -2.07
N ARG A 271 0.96 -22.09 -3.30
CA ARG A 271 -0.06 -21.25 -3.94
C ARG A 271 -1.35 -21.99 -4.30
N SER A 272 -1.25 -23.28 -4.64
CA SER A 272 -2.43 -24.11 -4.97
C SER A 272 -3.39 -24.33 -3.79
N ARG A 273 -3.03 -23.87 -2.59
CA ARG A 273 -3.90 -23.83 -1.41
C ARG A 273 -5.01 -22.77 -1.51
N LEU A 274 -4.87 -21.81 -2.42
CA LEU A 274 -5.84 -20.74 -2.67
C LEU A 274 -6.50 -20.93 -4.04
N GLN A 275 -7.63 -20.25 -4.26
CA GLN A 275 -8.21 -20.18 -5.59
C GLN A 275 -7.25 -19.48 -6.55
N PRO A 276 -7.13 -19.94 -7.82
CA PRO A 276 -6.15 -19.38 -8.77
C PRO A 276 -6.27 -17.87 -8.97
N ALA A 277 -7.50 -17.36 -9.00
CA ALA A 277 -7.77 -15.93 -9.17
C ALA A 277 -7.26 -15.09 -7.99
N ASP A 278 -7.58 -15.51 -6.75
CA ASP A 278 -7.15 -14.81 -5.53
C ASP A 278 -5.63 -14.88 -5.35
N ALA A 279 -5.04 -16.05 -5.60
CA ALA A 279 -3.60 -16.24 -5.58
C ALA A 279 -2.90 -15.32 -6.59
N SER A 280 -3.37 -15.33 -7.85
CA SER A 280 -2.79 -14.49 -8.89
C SER A 280 -2.90 -13.01 -8.55
N PHE A 281 -4.06 -12.56 -8.06
CA PHE A 281 -4.26 -11.16 -7.69
C PHE A 281 -3.27 -10.72 -6.62
N LEU A 282 -3.23 -11.42 -5.48
CA LEU A 282 -2.39 -11.00 -4.37
C LEU A 282 -0.89 -11.14 -4.65
N ILE A 283 -0.49 -12.14 -5.44
CA ILE A 283 0.91 -12.29 -5.86
C ILE A 283 1.30 -11.16 -6.80
N SER A 284 0.49 -10.84 -7.80
CA SER A 284 0.81 -9.74 -8.71
C SER A 284 0.85 -8.40 -7.98
N MET A 285 -0.07 -8.15 -7.04
CA MET A 285 -0.05 -6.96 -6.17
C MET A 285 1.19 -6.86 -5.26
N SER A 286 1.95 -7.95 -5.11
CA SER A 286 3.05 -8.04 -4.14
C SER A 286 4.41 -8.27 -4.78
N ALA A 287 4.56 -9.38 -5.49
CA ALA A 287 5.79 -9.80 -6.12
C ALA A 287 6.23 -8.86 -7.24
N THR A 288 5.32 -8.18 -7.94
CA THR A 288 5.68 -7.24 -9.02
C THR A 288 6.48 -6.06 -8.47
N THR A 289 6.00 -5.41 -7.40
CA THR A 289 6.73 -4.31 -6.75
C THR A 289 8.07 -4.78 -6.21
N PHE A 290 8.10 -5.93 -5.53
CA PHE A 290 9.35 -6.50 -5.03
C PHE A 290 10.34 -6.79 -6.17
N ALA A 291 9.89 -7.40 -7.26
CA ALA A 291 10.73 -7.75 -8.40
C ALA A 291 11.33 -6.51 -9.06
N VAL A 292 10.55 -5.42 -9.22
CA VAL A 292 11.07 -4.17 -9.77
C VAL A 292 12.21 -3.61 -8.91
N PHE A 293 12.01 -3.51 -7.59
CA PHE A 293 13.06 -3.01 -6.71
C PHE A 293 14.24 -3.98 -6.56
N PHE A 294 13.99 -5.28 -6.60
CA PHE A 294 15.05 -6.28 -6.62
C PHE A 294 15.92 -6.15 -7.87
N LEU A 295 15.32 -5.99 -9.05
CA LEU A 295 16.06 -5.77 -10.30
C LEU A 295 16.80 -4.43 -10.30
N LEU A 296 16.19 -3.37 -9.77
CA LEU A 296 16.83 -2.07 -9.63
C LEU A 296 18.01 -2.11 -8.65
N SER A 297 17.96 -2.98 -7.64
CA SER A 297 19.04 -3.16 -6.66
C SER A 297 20.35 -3.67 -7.24
N PHE A 298 20.37 -4.15 -8.49
CA PHE A 298 21.63 -4.48 -9.17
C PHE A 298 22.42 -3.24 -9.61
N HIS A 299 21.79 -2.07 -9.67
CA HIS A 299 22.37 -0.83 -10.18
C HIS A 299 22.38 0.28 -9.12
N VAL A 300 21.35 0.33 -8.27
CA VAL A 300 21.13 1.45 -7.36
C VAL A 300 20.82 0.96 -5.95
N ARG A 301 21.27 1.71 -4.94
CA ARG A 301 20.94 1.41 -3.55
C ARG A 301 19.46 1.70 -3.29
N ILE A 302 18.71 0.66 -2.92
CA ILE A 302 17.29 0.76 -2.63
C ILE A 302 17.06 0.99 -1.14
N TYR A 303 16.31 2.04 -0.79
CA TYR A 303 15.91 2.26 0.60
C TYR A 303 14.84 1.26 1.04
N GLY A 304 14.90 0.86 2.31
CA GLY A 304 14.10 -0.24 2.84
C GLY A 304 12.59 -0.09 2.69
N ASN A 305 12.08 1.15 2.71
CA ASN A 305 10.67 1.50 2.59
C ASN A 305 10.14 1.49 1.15
N TRP A 306 11.00 1.53 0.13
CA TRP A 306 10.56 1.62 -1.26
C TRP A 306 9.59 0.51 -1.71
N PRO A 307 9.82 -0.78 -1.38
CA PRO A 307 8.89 -1.86 -1.73
C PRO A 307 7.66 -1.98 -0.80
N ALA A 308 7.49 -1.12 0.21
CA ALA A 308 6.53 -1.31 1.30
C ALA A 308 5.09 -1.59 0.84
N ALA A 309 4.62 -0.85 -0.19
CA ALA A 309 3.27 -1.01 -0.72
C ALA A 309 3.01 -2.41 -1.30
N GLY A 310 4.03 -3.05 -1.90
CA GLY A 310 3.91 -4.41 -2.41
C GLY A 310 3.68 -5.45 -1.29
N TYR A 311 4.16 -5.20 -0.09
CA TYR A 311 3.97 -6.15 1.03
C TYR A 311 2.54 -6.18 1.57
N ILE A 312 1.68 -5.23 1.20
CA ILE A 312 0.25 -5.22 1.54
C ILE A 312 -0.44 -6.49 1.01
N GLY A 313 -0.25 -6.81 -0.27
CA GLY A 313 -0.80 -8.04 -0.87
C GLY A 313 -0.16 -9.30 -0.30
N GLY A 314 1.14 -9.24 0.02
CA GLY A 314 1.89 -10.30 0.67
C GLY A 314 1.34 -10.64 2.06
N ASN A 315 1.01 -9.62 2.86
CA ASN A 315 0.43 -9.81 4.19
C ASN A 315 -0.89 -10.60 4.13
N VAL A 316 -1.75 -10.28 3.16
CA VAL A 316 -2.99 -11.03 2.91
C VAL A 316 -2.71 -12.47 2.49
N LEU A 317 -1.73 -12.71 1.60
CA LEU A 317 -1.33 -14.05 1.19
C LEU A 317 -0.91 -14.92 2.38
N LEU A 318 -0.05 -14.38 3.25
CA LEU A 318 0.45 -15.11 4.40
C LEU A 318 -0.69 -15.50 5.35
N ALA A 319 -1.56 -14.56 5.69
CA ALA A 319 -2.70 -14.83 6.55
C ALA A 319 -3.68 -15.84 5.95
N ALA A 320 -3.90 -15.81 4.63
CA ALA A 320 -4.79 -16.75 3.96
C ALA A 320 -4.23 -18.18 3.93
N ILE A 321 -2.90 -18.33 3.79
CA ILE A 321 -2.24 -19.64 3.64
C ILE A 321 -1.91 -20.28 4.99
N TYR A 322 -1.42 -19.47 5.93
CA TYR A 322 -0.87 -19.90 7.22
C TYR A 322 -1.72 -19.49 8.44
N GLY A 323 -2.71 -18.61 8.26
CA GLY A 323 -3.60 -18.21 9.36
C GLY A 323 -4.45 -19.37 9.88
N PRO A 324 -4.67 -19.47 11.19
CA PRO A 324 -5.42 -20.58 11.77
C PRO A 324 -6.90 -20.57 11.36
N GLY A 325 -7.42 -21.75 11.03
CA GLY A 325 -8.83 -21.98 10.68
C GLY A 325 -9.20 -21.48 9.29
N ARG A 326 -9.01 -22.33 8.27
CA ARG A 326 -9.53 -22.12 6.91
C ARG A 326 -11.05 -22.20 6.93
N VAL A 327 -11.72 -21.09 7.16
CA VAL A 327 -13.15 -20.95 6.92
C VAL A 327 -13.32 -20.37 5.52
N GLY A 328 -14.18 -20.98 4.71
CA GLY A 328 -14.39 -20.64 3.31
C GLY A 328 -14.80 -19.18 3.08
N ALA A 329 -14.69 -18.76 1.82
CA ALA A 329 -15.06 -17.42 1.36
C ALA A 329 -16.44 -17.00 1.88
N LEU A 330 -16.58 -15.78 2.42
CA LEU A 330 -17.91 -15.24 2.75
C LEU A 330 -18.80 -15.18 1.50
N PRO A 331 -20.10 -15.52 1.60
CA PRO A 331 -21.04 -15.35 0.50
C PRO A 331 -21.01 -13.91 -0.02
N ARG A 332 -20.99 -13.78 -1.35
CA ARG A 332 -20.85 -12.53 -2.10
C ARG A 332 -21.87 -11.42 -1.73
N THR A 333 -23.00 -11.79 -1.12
CA THR A 333 -24.08 -10.88 -0.69
C THR A 333 -23.95 -10.40 0.77
N THR A 334 -23.00 -10.91 1.53
CA THR A 334 -22.88 -10.60 2.96
C THR A 334 -22.49 -9.13 3.16
N GLN A 335 -23.28 -8.38 3.92
CA GLN A 335 -22.88 -7.06 4.39
C GLN A 335 -21.72 -7.22 5.39
N LEU A 336 -20.63 -6.49 5.17
CA LEU A 336 -19.47 -6.51 6.09
C LEU A 336 -19.82 -5.88 7.44
N TRP A 337 -20.79 -4.96 7.43
CA TRP A 337 -21.22 -4.15 8.56
C TRP A 337 -22.75 -4.24 8.62
N ASN A 338 -23.28 -5.01 9.57
CA ASN A 338 -24.68 -4.88 9.97
C ASN A 338 -24.68 -3.82 11.08
N ILE A 339 -24.99 -2.57 10.71
CA ILE A 339 -25.33 -1.55 11.71
C ILE A 339 -26.84 -1.70 11.89
N THR A 340 -27.24 -2.52 12.85
CA THR A 340 -28.62 -2.57 13.36
C THR A 340 -28.64 -2.01 14.76
#